data_AF-X1L7H5-F1
#
_entry.id   AF-X1L7H5-F1
#
_cell.length_a   1.000
_cell.length_b   1.000
_cell.length_c   1.000
_cell.angle_alpha   90.00
_cell.angle_beta   90.00
_cell.angle_gamma   90.00
#
_symmetry.space_group_name_H-M   'P 1'
#
loop_
_entity.id
_entity.type
_entity.pdbx_description
1 polymer ?
#
loop_
_entity_poly.entity_id
_entity_poly.type
_entity_poly.pdbx_seq_one_letter_code
_entity_poly.pdbx_strand_id
1 'polypeptide(L)'
;MIYRIKITPFRIESCESDIVYEVGNLVIIKSKEGVDIGSINSIPSEDIENIYGKILRKVTLDDLKKLKELKDYEEFCLIELKRAVEEFKYVMKPVFAHCQFDEERLIFYFTAQK
;
A
#
# COMPACT_ATOMS: atom_id res chain seq x y z
N MET A 1 -3.50 -4.06 20.21
CA MET A 1 -2.39 -3.07 20.03
C MET A 1 -2.57 -2.37 18.70
N ILE A 2 -2.13 -1.12 18.58
CA ILE A 2 -2.21 -0.35 17.32
C ILE A 2 -0.81 -0.23 16.72
N TYR A 3 -0.72 -0.29 15.39
CA TYR A 3 0.52 -0.15 14.63
C TYR A 3 0.32 0.85 13.49
N ARG A 4 1.34 1.65 13.18
CA ARG A 4 1.40 2.40 11.93
C ARG A 4 2.04 1.53 10.87
N ILE A 5 1.33 1.31 9.78
CA ILE A 5 1.72 0.41 8.70
C ILE A 5 1.97 1.23 7.45
N LYS A 6 3.18 1.14 6.92
CA LYS A 6 3.53 1.73 5.63
C LYS A 6 3.10 0.76 4.54
N ILE A 7 2.04 1.14 3.82
CA ILE A 7 1.49 0.38 2.68
C ILE A 7 2.23 0.79 1.41
N THR A 8 2.32 2.09 1.16
CA THR A 8 3.05 2.66 0.01
C THR A 8 4.03 3.74 0.50
N PRO A 9 4.92 4.26 -0.36
CA PRO A 9 5.74 5.43 -0.02
C PRO A 9 4.93 6.66 0.42
N PHE A 10 3.66 6.76 0.00
CA PHE A 10 2.79 7.90 0.25
C PHE A 10 1.64 7.60 1.21
N ARG A 11 1.54 6.36 1.73
CA ARG A 11 0.41 5.91 2.54
C ARG A 11 0.88 5.15 3.78
N ILE A 12 0.62 5.73 4.94
CA ILE A 12 0.83 5.11 6.25
C ILE A 12 -0.50 5.12 7.01
N GLU A 13 -0.99 3.96 7.37
CA GLU A 13 -2.29 3.79 8.02
C GLU A 13 -2.15 3.17 9.41
N SER A 14 -3.10 3.45 10.30
CA SER A 14 -3.13 2.85 11.64
C SER A 14 -3.98 1.59 11.60
N CYS A 15 -3.44 0.45 12.01
CA CYS A 15 -4.17 -0.82 12.07
C CYS A 15 -4.02 -1.46 13.44
N GLU A 16 -5.09 -2.11 13.89
CA GLU A 16 -5.08 -2.84 15.15
C GLU A 16 -4.70 -4.32 14.96
N SER A 17 -4.17 -4.93 16.01
CA SER A 17 -3.94 -6.37 16.07
C SER A 17 -3.97 -6.89 17.50
N ASP A 18 -4.40 -8.14 17.62
CA ASP A 18 -4.35 -8.94 18.85
C ASP A 18 -2.98 -9.62 19.04
N ILE A 19 -2.12 -9.58 18.01
CA ILE A 19 -0.78 -10.20 18.00
C ILE A 19 0.28 -9.09 18.10
N VAL A 20 1.40 -9.42 18.75
CA VAL A 20 2.56 -8.54 18.87
C VAL A 20 3.42 -8.62 17.61
N TYR A 21 3.75 -7.47 17.03
CA TYR A 21 4.66 -7.35 15.88
C TYR A 21 5.80 -6.36 16.17
N GLU A 22 6.91 -6.56 15.48
CA GLU A 22 8.07 -5.67 15.54
C GLU A 22 8.13 -4.74 14.33
N VAL A 23 8.76 -3.57 14.50
CA VAL A 23 9.07 -2.65 13.40
C VAL A 23 9.83 -3.39 12.30
N GLY A 24 9.45 -3.15 11.05
CA GLY A 24 9.99 -3.81 9.86
C GLY A 24 9.31 -5.13 9.50
N ASN A 25 8.45 -5.71 10.37
CA ASN A 25 7.69 -6.90 9.99
C ASN A 25 6.75 -6.58 8.82
N LEU A 26 6.72 -7.46 7.81
CA LEU A 26 5.75 -7.41 6.73
C LEU A 26 4.48 -8.16 7.14
N VAL A 27 3.33 -7.52 6.94
CA VAL A 27 2.02 -7.99 7.39
C VAL A 27 0.96 -7.82 6.30
N ILE A 28 -0.04 -8.70 6.33
CA ILE A 28 -1.27 -8.56 5.55
C ILE A 28 -2.30 -7.83 6.41
N ILE A 29 -2.95 -6.83 5.82
CA ILE A 29 -3.96 -6.00 6.47
C ILE A 29 -5.30 -6.14 5.74
N LYS A 30 -6.41 -6.06 6.48
CA LYS A 30 -7.76 -5.91 5.93
C LYS A 30 -8.35 -4.60 6.39
N SER A 31 -8.84 -3.81 5.45
CA SER A 31 -9.64 -2.62 5.70
C SER A 31 -11.00 -2.75 5.00
N LYS A 32 -11.82 -1.70 5.09
CA LYS A 32 -13.05 -1.57 4.30
C LYS A 32 -12.79 -1.43 2.80
N GLU A 33 -11.58 -1.06 2.40
CA GLU A 33 -11.21 -0.83 1.00
C GLU A 33 -10.65 -2.06 0.31
N GLY A 34 -10.23 -3.08 1.06
CA GLY A 34 -9.63 -4.29 0.51
C GLY A 34 -8.61 -4.92 1.46
N VAL A 35 -7.84 -5.85 0.92
CA VAL A 35 -6.66 -6.47 1.54
C VAL A 35 -5.42 -5.81 0.97
N ASP A 36 -4.50 -5.45 1.84
CA ASP A 36 -3.22 -4.88 1.43
C ASP A 36 -2.06 -5.54 2.18
N ILE A 37 -0.84 -5.24 1.72
CA ILE A 37 0.41 -5.67 2.33
C ILE A 37 1.22 -4.44 2.72
N GLY A 38 1.79 -4.47 3.92
CA GLY A 38 2.55 -3.33 4.42
C GLY A 38 3.59 -3.73 5.44
N SER A 39 4.47 -2.80 5.76
CA SER A 39 5.50 -2.98 6.79
C SER A 39 5.13 -2.21 8.06
N ILE A 40 5.34 -2.82 9.22
CA ILE A 40 5.22 -2.12 10.50
C ILE A 40 6.24 -0.99 10.52
N ASN A 41 5.77 0.25 10.48
CA ASN A 41 6.60 1.45 10.45
C ASN A 41 6.91 1.95 11.87
N SER A 42 5.89 1.99 12.74
CA SER A 42 6.07 2.39 14.14
C SER A 42 4.94 1.87 15.03
N ILE A 43 5.20 1.84 16.34
CA ILE A 43 4.23 1.51 17.37
C ILE A 43 3.91 2.83 18.09
N PRO A 44 2.70 3.40 17.92
CA PRO A 44 2.30 4.62 18.61
C PRO A 44 2.17 4.39 20.12
N SER A 45 2.52 5.42 20.90
CA SER A 45 2.41 5.44 22.37
C SER A 45 1.07 5.98 22.88
N GLU A 46 0.30 6.64 22.02
CA GLU A 46 -0.96 7.32 22.34
C GLU A 46 -2.13 6.61 21.65
N ASP A 47 -3.33 6.81 22.20
CA ASP A 47 -4.57 6.32 21.61
C ASP A 47 -4.82 6.97 20.25
N ILE A 48 -5.08 6.14 19.24
CA ILE A 48 -5.36 6.57 17.87
C ILE A 48 -6.86 6.45 17.62
N GLU A 49 -7.52 7.56 17.30
CA GLU A 49 -8.95 7.60 17.04
C GLU A 49 -9.34 7.01 15.66
N ASN A 50 -8.43 7.05 14.68
CA ASN A 50 -8.71 6.63 13.30
C ASN A 50 -8.01 5.32 12.94
N ILE A 51 -8.65 4.19 13.29
CA ILE A 51 -8.21 2.85 12.90
C ILE A 51 -8.70 2.56 11.48
N TYR A 52 -7.77 2.41 10.54
CA TYR A 52 -8.03 2.10 9.14
C TYR A 52 -8.47 0.64 8.92
N GLY A 53 -7.88 -0.29 9.67
CA GLY A 53 -8.13 -1.72 9.51
C GLY A 53 -7.45 -2.59 10.55
N LYS A 54 -7.39 -3.90 10.26
CA LYS A 54 -6.80 -4.94 11.11
C LYS A 54 -5.62 -5.61 10.44
N ILE A 55 -4.58 -5.92 11.22
CA ILE A 55 -3.54 -6.85 10.79
C ILE A 55 -4.11 -8.27 10.87
N LEU A 56 -4.14 -8.98 9.75
CA LEU A 56 -4.59 -10.36 9.68
C LEU A 56 -3.50 -11.33 10.14
N ARG A 57 -2.29 -11.16 9.60
CA ARG A 57 -1.16 -12.08 9.83
C ARG A 57 0.16 -11.52 9.31
N LYS A 58 1.26 -12.14 9.71
CA LYS A 58 2.57 -11.99 9.07
C LYS A 58 2.52 -12.51 7.62
N VAL A 59 3.33 -11.90 6.77
CA VAL A 59 3.54 -12.30 5.38
C VAL A 59 4.25 -13.66 5.30
N THR A 60 3.80 -14.50 4.37
CA THR A 60 4.35 -15.82 4.05
C THR A 60 5.22 -15.76 2.79
N LEU A 61 5.91 -16.85 2.47
CA LEU A 61 6.74 -16.93 1.26
C LEU A 61 5.92 -16.80 -0.03
N ASP A 62 4.69 -17.32 -0.06
CA ASP A 62 3.84 -17.21 -1.25
C ASP A 62 3.29 -15.80 -1.43
N ASP A 63 2.99 -15.10 -0.32
CA ASP A 63 2.63 -13.68 -0.39
C ASP A 63 3.80 -12.82 -0.93
N LEU A 64 5.05 -13.18 -0.63
CA LEU A 64 6.23 -12.49 -1.18
C LEU A 64 6.37 -12.70 -2.69
N LYS A 65 6.04 -13.89 -3.20
CA LYS A 65 6.00 -14.15 -4.64
C LYS A 65 4.91 -13.30 -5.30
N LYS A 66 3.71 -13.30 -4.72
CA LYS A 66 2.60 -12.46 -5.19
C LYS A 66 2.97 -10.97 -5.16
N LEU A 67 3.58 -10.48 -4.08
CA LEU A 67 4.03 -9.10 -3.98
C LEU A 67 5.02 -8.72 -5.10
N LYS A 68 5.88 -9.66 -5.52
CA LYS A 68 6.78 -9.42 -6.65
C LYS A 68 6.00 -9.28 -7.95
N GLU A 69 5.06 -10.18 -8.22
CA GLU A 69 4.20 -10.12 -9.42
C GLU A 69 3.39 -8.83 -9.48
N LEU A 70 2.83 -8.39 -8.34
CA LEU A 70 2.12 -7.12 -8.24
C LEU A 70 3.03 -5.92 -8.55
N LYS A 71 4.27 -5.92 -8.07
CA LYS A 71 5.24 -4.86 -8.37
C LYS A 71 5.63 -4.80 -9.84
N ASP A 72 5.82 -5.95 -10.47
CA ASP A 72 6.12 -6.03 -11.90
C ASP A 72 4.93 -5.49 -12.71
N TYR A 73 3.70 -5.78 -12.29
CA TYR A 73 2.47 -5.23 -12.88
C TYR A 73 2.31 -3.72 -12.63
N GLU A 74 2.59 -3.23 -11.42
CA GLU A 74 2.58 -1.80 -11.08
C GLU A 74 3.54 -0.99 -11.95
N GLU A 75 4.75 -1.51 -12.19
CA GLU A 75 5.73 -0.88 -13.07
C GLU A 75 5.21 -0.77 -14.50
N PHE A 76 4.65 -1.86 -15.03
CA PHE A 76 4.01 -1.87 -16.33
C PHE A 76 2.88 -0.82 -16.41
N CYS A 77 1.95 -0.83 -15.45
CA CYS A 77 0.85 0.12 -15.40
C CYS A 77 1.32 1.58 -15.33
N LEU A 78 2.37 1.86 -14.56
CA LEU A 78 2.94 3.19 -14.46
C LEU A 78 3.56 3.66 -15.77
N ILE A 79 4.20 2.77 -16.52
CA ILE A 79 4.74 3.07 -17.86
C ILE A 79 3.60 3.41 -18.83
N GLU A 80 2.55 2.59 -18.87
CA GLU A 80 1.41 2.82 -19.76
C GLU A 80 0.67 4.12 -19.39
N LEU A 81 0.50 4.42 -18.10
CA LEU A 81 -0.11 5.69 -17.69
C LEU A 81 0.73 6.90 -18.13
N LYS A 82 2.07 6.83 -18.01
CA LYS A 82 2.95 7.91 -18.49
C LYS A 82 2.79 8.15 -19.98
N ARG A 83 2.74 7.08 -20.78
CA ARG A 83 2.50 7.17 -22.23
C ARG A 83 1.16 7.82 -22.54
N ALA A 84 0.08 7.38 -21.87
CA ALA A 84 -1.24 7.96 -22.06
C ALA A 84 -1.29 9.45 -21.67
N VAL A 85 -0.64 9.84 -20.57
CA VAL A 85 -0.56 11.25 -20.15
C VAL A 85 0.14 12.12 -21.20
N GLU A 86 1.20 11.62 -21.82
CA GLU A 86 1.91 12.31 -22.90
C GLU A 86 1.07 12.40 -24.18
N GLU A 87 0.43 11.29 -24.58
CA GLU A 87 -0.40 11.20 -25.79
C GLU A 87 -1.62 12.14 -25.71
N PHE A 88 -2.34 12.11 -24.58
CA PHE A 88 -3.55 12.90 -24.37
C PHE A 88 -3.29 14.30 -23.78
N LYS A 89 -2.02 14.66 -23.54
CA LYS A 89 -1.59 15.96 -22.99
C LYS A 89 -2.26 16.32 -21.68
N TYR A 90 -2.42 15.35 -20.78
CA TYR A 90 -2.96 15.59 -19.45
C TYR A 90 -1.97 16.39 -18.59
N VAL A 91 -2.47 17.38 -17.84
CA VAL A 91 -1.66 18.22 -16.94
C VAL A 91 -1.46 17.49 -15.60
N MET A 92 -0.70 16.40 -15.64
CA MET A 92 -0.35 15.60 -14.47
C MET A 92 0.99 14.90 -14.67
N LYS A 93 1.70 14.61 -13.59
CA LYS A 93 2.92 13.80 -13.63
C LYS A 93 2.74 12.55 -12.78
N PRO A 94 2.50 11.37 -13.39
CA PRO A 94 2.47 10.09 -12.68
C PRO A 94 3.80 9.80 -11.98
N VAL A 95 3.73 9.41 -10.70
CA VAL A 95 4.93 9.14 -9.88
C VAL A 95 4.97 7.72 -9.31
N PHE A 96 3.82 7.07 -9.10
CA PHE A 96 3.76 5.74 -8.50
C PHE A 96 2.45 5.04 -8.86
N ALA A 97 2.48 3.71 -8.92
CA ALA A 97 1.30 2.87 -9.02
C ALA A 97 1.35 1.86 -7.86
N HIS A 98 0.19 1.51 -7.31
CA HIS A 98 0.04 0.51 -6.26
C HIS A 98 -1.14 -0.38 -6.58
N CYS A 99 -0.93 -1.68 -6.67
CA CYS A 99 -1.98 -2.68 -6.75
C CYS A 99 -2.22 -3.24 -5.36
N GLN A 100 -3.48 -3.22 -4.90
CA GLN A 100 -3.81 -3.85 -3.63
C GLN A 100 -3.51 -5.35 -3.65
N PHE A 101 -3.27 -5.92 -2.48
CA PHE A 101 -2.89 -7.33 -2.37
C PHE A 101 -3.98 -8.30 -2.84
N ASP A 102 -5.27 -7.92 -2.75
CA ASP A 102 -6.38 -8.66 -3.34
C ASP A 102 -6.66 -8.32 -4.82
N GLU A 103 -5.87 -7.45 -5.43
CA GLU A 103 -5.98 -7.03 -6.83
C GLU A 103 -7.30 -6.31 -7.18
N GLU A 104 -8.09 -5.90 -6.18
CA GLU A 104 -9.37 -5.24 -6.42
C GLU A 104 -9.19 -3.78 -6.88
N ARG A 105 -8.05 -3.14 -6.58
CA ARG A 105 -7.77 -1.75 -6.96
C ARG A 105 -6.34 -1.54 -7.41
N LEU A 106 -6.21 -0.76 -8.48
CA LEU A 106 -4.97 -0.13 -8.92
C LEU A 106 -5.05 1.38 -8.63
N ILE A 107 -4.11 1.89 -7.84
CA ILE A 107 -4.06 3.26 -7.38
C ILE A 107 -2.86 3.96 -8.01
N PHE A 108 -3.11 5.06 -8.72
CA PHE A 108 -2.06 5.90 -9.28
C PHE A 108 -1.85 7.15 -8.45
N TYR A 109 -0.60 7.40 -8.07
CA TYR A 109 -0.18 8.65 -7.47
C TYR A 109 0.43 9.52 -8.57
N PHE A 110 0.05 10.79 -8.57
CA PHE A 110 0.58 11.78 -9.47
C PHE A 110 0.71 13.12 -8.76
N THR A 111 1.57 13.97 -9.30
CA THR A 111 1.66 15.37 -8.88
C THR A 111 0.93 16.24 -9.90
N ALA A 112 0.13 17.19 -9.41
CA ALA A 112 -0.41 18.23 -10.27
C ALA A 112 0.75 19.14 -10.72
N GLN A 113 0.85 19.42 -12.01
CA GLN A 113 1.72 20.49 -12.49
C GLN A 113 0.96 21.81 -12.37
N LYS A 114 1.56 22.79 -11.67
CA LYS A 114 1.09 24.18 -11.69
C LYS A 114 1.61 24.87 -12.95
#